data_AF-X5Y548-F1
#
_entry.id   AF-X5Y548-F1
#
_cell.length_a   1.000
_cell.length_b   1.000
_cell.length_c   1.000
_cell.angle_alpha   90.00
_cell.angle_beta   90.00
_cell.angle_gamma   90.00
#
_symmetry.space_group_name_H-M   'P 1'
#
loop_
_entity.id
_entity.type
_entity.pdbx_description
1 polymer ?
#
loop_
_entity_poly.entity_id
_entity_poly.type
_entity_poly.pdbx_seq_one_letter_code
_entity_poly.pdbx_strand_id
1 'polypeptide(L)'
;MIATPREQRMYGLRLLQRRDLFVLKEAVYKAYFPLYMAFLEFQDVEIDIHTRLGYVPRSNCTFLLELHTSDNVIGLAYSLPERM
;
A
#
# COMPACT_ATOMS: atom_id res chain seq x y z
N MET A 1 12.20 4.69 6.60
CA MET A 1 10.97 5.40 7.02
C MET A 1 9.81 4.85 6.21
N ILE A 2 8.66 4.53 6.82
CA ILE A 2 7.56 3.82 6.14
C ILE A 2 6.75 4.75 5.24
N ALA A 3 6.34 5.91 5.77
CA ALA A 3 5.51 6.84 5.03
C ALA A 3 6.33 7.66 4.02
N THR A 4 5.82 7.83 2.80
CA THR A 4 6.35 8.78 1.81
C THR A 4 6.13 10.22 2.29
N PRO A 5 6.86 11.22 1.75
CA PRO A 5 6.60 12.62 2.07
C PRO A 5 5.15 13.05 1.80
N ARG A 6 4.50 12.45 0.78
CA ARG A 6 3.09 12.68 0.47
C ARG A 6 2.17 12.12 1.57
N GLU A 7 2.37 10.87 1.96
CA GLU A 7 1.60 10.21 3.03
C GLU A 7 1.79 10.91 4.38
N GLN A 8 3.00 11.40 4.68
CA GLN A 8 3.27 12.16 5.90
C GLN A 8 2.46 13.45 5.98
N ARG A 9 2.32 14.17 4.85
CA ARG A 9 1.49 15.37 4.77
C ARG A 9 0.00 15.05 4.88
N MET A 10 -0.45 13.95 4.29
CA MET A 10 -1.86 13.56 4.28
C MET A 10 -2.35 13.04 5.63
N TYR A 11 -1.56 12.18 6.29
CA TYR A 11 -2.03 11.45 7.47
C TYR A 11 -1.47 12.02 8.77
N GLY A 12 -0.31 12.69 8.76
CA GLY A 12 0.33 13.19 9.96
C GLY A 12 0.99 12.06 10.79
N LEU A 13 1.59 12.42 11.94
CA LEU A 13 2.46 11.52 12.71
C LEU A 13 1.71 10.56 13.66
N ARG A 14 0.38 10.47 13.62
CA ARG A 14 -0.37 9.65 14.60
C ARG A 14 0.01 8.17 14.45
N LEU A 15 0.33 7.54 15.58
CA LEU A 15 0.88 6.18 15.65
C LEU A 15 -0.02 5.11 15.02
N LEU A 16 -1.35 5.28 15.05
CA LEU A 16 -2.30 4.34 14.43
C LEU A 16 -2.16 4.30 12.90
N GLN A 17 -2.02 5.44 12.23
CA GLN A 17 -1.87 5.49 10.77
C GLN A 17 -0.54 4.91 10.29
N ARG A 18 0.51 4.91 11.13
CA ARG A 18 1.79 4.27 10.77
C ARG A 18 1.66 2.74 10.66
N ARG A 19 0.82 2.12 11.48
CA ARG A 19 0.56 0.67 11.42
C ARG A 19 -0.25 0.33 10.17
N ASP A 20 -1.31 1.09 9.91
CA ASP A 20 -2.15 0.90 8.72
C ASP A 20 -1.34 1.04 7.43
N LEU A 21 -0.52 2.09 7.34
CA LEU A 21 0.38 2.31 6.19
C LEU A 21 1.38 1.18 6.01
N PHE A 22 1.98 0.69 7.10
CA PHE A 22 2.91 -0.43 7.04
C PHE A 22 2.22 -1.68 6.50
N VAL A 23 1.07 -2.04 7.08
CA VAL A 23 0.33 -3.26 6.70
C VAL A 23 -0.11 -3.19 5.23
N LEU A 24 -0.60 -2.04 4.77
CA LEU A 24 -1.01 -1.85 3.38
C LEU A 24 0.18 -1.90 2.41
N LYS A 25 1.33 -1.30 2.75
CA LYS A 25 2.54 -1.39 1.91
C LYS A 25 3.07 -2.81 1.79
N GLU A 26 3.07 -3.57 2.89
CA GLU A 26 3.42 -4.99 2.88
C GLU A 26 2.47 -5.82 2.03
N ALA A 27 1.17 -5.54 2.10
CA ALA A 27 0.18 -6.19 1.24
C ALA A 27 0.45 -5.90 -0.24
N VAL A 28 0.71 -4.64 -0.61
CA VAL A 28 1.09 -4.25 -1.98
C VAL A 28 2.37 -4.96 -2.42
N TYR A 29 3.41 -4.97 -1.60
CA TYR A 29 4.66 -5.66 -1.94
C TYR A 29 4.43 -7.15 -2.24
N LYS A 30 3.64 -7.85 -1.41
CA LYS A 30 3.34 -9.27 -1.59
C LYS A 30 2.50 -9.55 -2.83
N ALA A 31 1.61 -8.64 -3.22
CA ALA A 31 0.85 -8.74 -4.47
C ALA A 31 1.71 -8.39 -5.70
N TYR A 32 2.64 -7.44 -5.55
CA TYR A 32 3.52 -6.95 -6.60
C TYR A 32 4.65 -7.92 -6.96
N PHE A 33 5.34 -8.48 -5.96
CA PHE A 33 6.55 -9.26 -6.18
C PHE A 33 6.36 -10.45 -7.15
N PRO A 34 5.28 -11.25 -7.06
CA PRO A 34 5.04 -12.33 -8.01
C PRO A 34 4.86 -11.87 -9.47
N LEU A 35 4.41 -10.64 -9.70
CA LEU A 35 4.12 -10.10 -11.04
C LEU A 35 5.37 -9.50 -11.71
N TYR A 36 6.23 -8.86 -10.92
CA TYR A 36 7.36 -8.07 -11.45
C TYR A 36 8.73 -8.58 -11.02
N MET A 37 8.80 -9.54 -10.09
CA MET A 37 10.02 -10.12 -9.53
C MET A 37 11.06 -9.07 -9.07
N ALA A 38 10.58 -7.93 -8.58
CA ALA A 38 11.40 -6.81 -8.19
C ALA A 38 11.14 -6.41 -6.74
N PHE A 39 12.21 -6.10 -6.00
CA PHE A 39 12.11 -5.59 -4.65
C PHE A 39 11.56 -4.15 -4.65
N LEU A 40 10.68 -3.84 -3.69
CA LEU A 40 10.16 -2.50 -3.44
C LEU A 40 10.57 -2.06 -2.04
N GLU A 41 11.08 -0.83 -1.93
CA GLU A 41 11.17 -0.16 -0.64
C GLU A 41 9.83 0.49 -0.27
N PHE A 42 9.62 0.83 1.00
CA PHE A 42 8.40 1.53 1.43
C PHE A 42 8.17 2.87 0.72
N GLN A 43 9.24 3.52 0.25
CA GLN A 43 9.18 4.78 -0.47
C GLN A 43 8.74 4.59 -1.95
N ASP A 44 8.82 3.36 -2.47
CA ASP A 44 8.41 3.03 -3.84
C ASP A 44 6.90 2.80 -3.98
N VAL A 45 6.17 2.82 -2.87
CA VAL A 45 4.73 2.57 -2.83
C VAL A 45 4.04 3.80 -2.26
N GLU A 46 3.01 4.29 -2.92
CA GLU A 46 2.12 5.31 -2.39
C GLU A 46 0.77 4.70 -2.04
N ILE A 47 0.32 4.92 -0.80
CA ILE A 47 -0.97 4.46 -0.30
C ILE A 47 -1.91 5.64 -0.15
N ASP A 48 -3.06 5.55 -0.80
CA ASP A 48 -4.21 6.40 -0.53
C ASP A 48 -5.33 5.57 0.13
N ILE A 49 -5.43 5.71 1.45
CA ILE A 49 -6.41 5.03 2.29
C ILE A 49 -7.83 5.46 1.95
N HIS A 50 -8.04 6.71 1.50
CA HIS A 50 -9.38 7.23 1.21
C HIS A 50 -9.94 6.65 -0.08
N THR A 51 -9.12 6.61 -1.12
CA THR A 51 -9.50 6.01 -2.41
C THR A 51 -9.30 4.50 -2.45
N ARG A 52 -8.68 3.92 -1.42
CA ARG A 52 -8.36 2.50 -1.29
C ARG A 52 -7.46 2.02 -2.42
N LEU A 53 -6.46 2.82 -2.78
CA LEU A 53 -5.52 2.53 -3.85
C LEU A 53 -4.09 2.50 -3.33
N GLY A 54 -3.35 1.48 -3.76
CA GLY A 54 -1.90 1.40 -3.63
C GLY A 54 -1.27 1.58 -5.01
N TYR A 55 -0.40 2.55 -5.16
CA TYR A 55 0.25 2.87 -6.43
C TYR A 55 1.75 2.64 -6.35
N VAL A 56 2.33 2.01 -7.38
CA VAL A 56 3.77 1.77 -7.50
C VAL A 56 4.29 2.56 -8.71
N PRO A 57 4.84 3.78 -8.52
CA PRO A 57 5.18 4.68 -9.63
C PRO A 57 6.15 4.08 -10.64
N ARG A 58 7.16 3.35 -10.16
CA ARG A 58 8.22 2.75 -10.98
C ARG A 58 7.72 1.73 -12.02
N SER A 59 6.56 1.12 -11.77
CA SER A 59 5.97 0.12 -12.66
C SER A 59 4.61 0.55 -13.20
N ASN A 60 4.18 1.79 -12.88
CA ASN A 60 2.90 2.36 -13.26
C ASN A 60 1.71 1.41 -13.01
N CYS A 61 1.71 0.73 -11.84
CA CYS A 61 0.66 -0.23 -11.50
C CYS A 61 -0.07 0.17 -10.22
N THR A 62 -1.34 -0.20 -10.17
CA THR A 62 -2.27 0.15 -9.10
C THR A 62 -2.92 -1.11 -8.56
N PHE A 63 -3.02 -1.19 -7.23
CA PHE A 63 -3.68 -2.24 -6.49
C PHE A 63 -4.89 -1.66 -5.76
N LEU A 64 -5.99 -2.41 -5.73
CA LEU A 64 -7.12 -2.15 -4.85
C LEU A 64 -6.76 -2.61 -3.44
N LEU A 65 -7.19 -1.84 -2.45
CA LEU A 65 -6.87 -2.07 -1.04
C LEU A 65 -8.12 -2.33 -0.20
N GLU A 66 -7.99 -3.22 0.76
CA GLU A 66 -8.93 -3.35 1.87
C GLU A 66 -8.17 -3.30 3.19
N LEU A 67 -8.72 -2.56 4.15
CA LEU A 67 -8.16 -2.40 5.48
C LEU A 67 -9.24 -2.75 6.49
N HIS A 68 -8.97 -3.74 7.33
CA HIS A 68 -9.82 -4.14 8.44
C HIS A 68 -9.06 -3.92 9.75
N THR A 69 -9.62 -3.06 10.60
CA THR A 69 -9.06 -2.71 11.91
C THR A 69 -10.02 -3.15 13.02
N SER A 70 -9.57 -4.06 13.87
CA SER A 70 -10.20 -4.39 15.15
C SER A 70 -9.11 -4.48 16.22
N ASP A 71 -8.96 -5.61 16.90
CA ASP A 71 -7.79 -5.92 17.74
C ASP A 71 -6.53 -6.17 16.90
N ASN A 72 -6.72 -6.58 15.64
CA ASN A 72 -5.68 -6.79 14.65
C ASN A 72 -5.85 -5.82 13.47
N VAL A 73 -4.75 -5.56 12.75
CA VAL A 73 -4.75 -4.78 11.51
C VAL A 73 -4.48 -5.74 10.35
N ILE A 74 -5.46 -5.87 9.46
CA ILE A 74 -5.38 -6.73 8.27
C ILE A 74 -5.48 -5.86 7.03
N GLY A 75 -4.49 -5.98 6.14
CA GLY A 75 -4.48 -5.32 4.84
C GLY A 75 -4.48 -6.34 3.72
N LEU A 76 -5.35 -6.11 2.74
CA LEU A 76 -5.39 -6.87 1.49
C LEU A 76 -5.02 -5.93 0.34
N ALA A 77 -4.28 -6.46 -0.63
CA ALA A 77 -3.98 -5.78 -1.89
C ALA A 77 -4.20 -6.76 -3.04
N TYR A 78 -4.88 -6.33 -4.08
CA TYR A 78 -5.15 -7.16 -5.25
C TYR A 78 -5.15 -6.31 -6.52
N SER A 79 -4.58 -6.86 -7.59
CA SER A 79 -4.69 -6.28 -8.92
C SER A 79 -6.09 -6.57 -9.47
N LEU A 80 -6.63 -5.63 -10.25
CA LEU A 80 -7.77 -5.96 -11.10
C LEU A 80 -7.28 -6.95 -12.16
N PRO A 81 -8.01 -8.04 -12.42
CA PRO A 81 -7.69 -8.88 -13.57
C PRO A 81 -7.76 -8.02 -14.83
N GLU A 82 -6.78 -8.15 -15.72
CA GLU A 82 -6.97 -7.69 -17.09
C GLU A 82 -8.22 -8.41 -17.62
N ARG A 83 -9.22 -7.65 -18.06
CA ARG A 83 -10.33 -8.24 -18.81
C ARG A 83 -9.73 -8.83 -20.08
N MET A 84 -9.56 -10.16 -20.09
CA MET A 84 -9.35 -10.94 -21.32
C MET A 84 -10.50 -10.68 -22.30
#